data_AF-A0A194XEB5-F1
#
_entry.id   AF-A0A194XEB5-F1
#
_cell.length_a   1.000
_cell.length_b   1.000
_cell.length_c   1.000
_cell.angle_alpha   90.00
_cell.angle_beta   90.00
_cell.angle_gamma   90.00
#
_symmetry.space_group_name_H-M   'P 1'
#
loop_
_entity.id
_entity.type
_entity.pdbx_description
1 polymer ?
#
loop_
_entity_poly.entity_id
_entity_poly.type
_entity_poly.pdbx_seq_one_letter_code
_entity_poly.pdbx_strand_id
1 'polypeptide(L)'
;MKFEQLQAHMSELRAGPNMSSIGSEAQIQLRGLLSLSEDVCQVISQQRILKGLAFEDMHGSEDEWSSEDESEADSENGTGDSSEGANDFSNNKDPASIEIDEQSSIEESDEEYSGRAVIRDRDSQELGLGGRRDSICSKPFVDWLASGNRFFHVCGKLGSGKSTLMKFLCDHKRTQEELEKWAGDDRKLVFAKFFFWRPGSMLQRSISGLLRSLLHDTLKVCPDLISAVLPDQWNNVKSIPWQMQHEPEFGNQETRSAFTRLIENRNMTRHHRFCFFIDGLDEYEETRQEDYKDLLDLLSKWTEAAPDDVKLCVSSREDNVFVNNFSSEQRIRLQDLTKMIYITLFERGWQLPPPKNTTTW
;
A
#
# COMPACT_ATOMS: atom_id res chain seq x y z
N MET A 1 -37.60 -15.64 8.77
CA MET A 1 -38.33 -16.93 8.74
C MET A 1 -37.47 -18.15 9.11
N LYS A 2 -36.53 -18.63 8.28
CA LYS A 2 -35.77 -19.88 8.57
C LYS A 2 -34.94 -19.82 9.86
N PHE A 3 -34.42 -18.65 10.23
CA PHE A 3 -33.60 -18.47 11.44
C PHE A 3 -34.44 -18.49 12.72
N GLU A 4 -35.61 -17.84 12.75
CA GLU A 4 -36.51 -17.93 13.91
C GLU A 4 -37.04 -19.35 14.13
N GLN A 5 -37.28 -20.12 13.06
CA GLN A 5 -37.66 -21.54 13.15
C GLN A 5 -36.55 -22.39 13.79
N LEU A 6 -35.28 -22.13 13.47
CA LEU A 6 -34.13 -22.77 14.12
C LEU A 6 -34.08 -22.41 15.61
N GLN A 7 -34.27 -21.14 15.95
CA GLN A 7 -34.23 -20.63 17.32
C GLN A 7 -35.38 -21.15 18.20
N ALA A 8 -36.56 -21.35 17.60
CA ALA A 8 -37.71 -21.99 18.25
C ALA A 8 -37.42 -23.46 18.60
N HIS A 9 -37.02 -24.29 17.63
CA HIS A 9 -36.71 -25.70 17.90
C HIS A 9 -35.51 -25.89 18.85
N MET A 10 -34.50 -25.03 18.79
CA MET A 10 -33.41 -25.03 19.79
C MET A 10 -33.90 -24.68 21.21
N SER A 11 -34.98 -23.92 21.34
CA SER A 11 -35.59 -23.61 22.64
C SER A 11 -36.43 -24.78 23.17
N GLU A 12 -37.18 -25.46 22.30
CA GLU A 12 -37.93 -26.68 22.64
C GLU A 12 -37.00 -27.81 23.11
N LEU A 13 -35.93 -28.08 22.36
CA LEU A 13 -34.89 -29.07 22.72
C LEU A 13 -34.20 -28.77 24.05
N ARG A 14 -34.21 -27.51 24.51
CA ARG A 14 -33.62 -27.06 25.78
C ARG A 14 -34.59 -27.12 26.96
N ALA A 15 -35.88 -27.31 26.72
CA ALA A 15 -36.95 -27.26 27.72
C ALA A 15 -37.55 -28.63 28.09
N GLY A 16 -37.34 -29.67 27.26
CA GLY A 16 -37.94 -30.99 27.46
C GLY A 16 -37.13 -31.94 28.35
N PRO A 17 -37.61 -32.32 29.56
CA PRO A 17 -37.04 -33.45 30.29
C PRO A 17 -37.39 -34.78 29.60
N ASN A 18 -36.43 -35.70 29.54
CA ASN A 18 -36.54 -37.06 28.95
C ASN A 18 -36.73 -37.13 27.42
N MET A 19 -35.72 -36.73 26.64
CA MET A 19 -35.63 -37.10 25.21
C MET A 19 -35.23 -38.57 25.00
N SER A 20 -36.16 -39.51 25.21
CA SER A 20 -36.01 -40.88 24.70
C SER A 20 -36.50 -40.94 23.24
N SER A 21 -35.57 -41.10 22.30
CA SER A 21 -35.78 -41.09 20.84
C SER A 21 -36.13 -39.73 20.23
N ILE A 22 -35.17 -39.14 19.50
CA ILE A 22 -35.45 -38.09 18.50
C ILE A 22 -36.18 -38.77 17.35
N GLY A 23 -37.43 -38.34 17.05
CA GLY A 23 -38.23 -38.92 15.97
C GLY A 23 -37.57 -38.78 14.60
N SER A 24 -37.88 -39.71 13.67
CA SER A 24 -37.25 -39.78 12.34
C SER A 24 -37.37 -38.47 11.54
N GLU A 25 -38.51 -37.78 11.64
CA GLU A 25 -38.73 -36.48 11.02
C GLU A 25 -37.70 -35.44 11.50
N ALA A 26 -37.54 -35.31 12.81
CA ALA A 26 -36.54 -34.44 13.42
C ALA A 26 -35.10 -34.89 13.16
N GLN A 27 -34.83 -36.21 13.04
CA GLN A 27 -33.51 -36.70 12.60
C GLN A 27 -33.22 -36.39 11.12
N ILE A 28 -34.21 -36.40 10.25
CA ILE A 28 -34.07 -36.05 8.82
C ILE A 28 -33.91 -34.54 8.67
N GLN A 29 -34.67 -33.73 9.40
CA GLN A 29 -34.52 -32.28 9.41
C GLN A 29 -33.20 -31.85 10.06
N LEU A 30 -32.78 -32.48 11.18
CA LEU A 30 -31.42 -32.30 11.72
C LEU A 30 -30.36 -32.76 10.74
N ARG A 31 -30.51 -33.90 10.06
CA ARG A 31 -29.57 -34.32 9.01
C ARG A 31 -29.52 -33.34 7.84
N GLY A 32 -30.63 -32.72 7.45
CA GLY A 32 -30.68 -31.70 6.41
C GLY A 32 -30.03 -30.37 6.82
N LEU A 33 -30.23 -29.94 8.07
CA LEU A 33 -29.55 -28.77 8.65
C LEU A 33 -28.06 -29.05 8.96
N LEU A 34 -27.73 -30.29 9.28
CA LEU A 34 -26.39 -30.84 9.43
C LEU A 34 -25.86 -31.44 8.10
N SER A 35 -26.50 -31.14 6.99
CA SER A 35 -26.00 -31.32 5.62
C SER A 35 -26.22 -30.00 4.88
N LEU A 36 -25.61 -28.94 5.42
CA LEU A 36 -25.42 -27.68 4.70
C LEU A 36 -24.95 -28.02 3.27
N SER A 37 -25.55 -27.41 2.25
CA SER A 37 -25.16 -27.72 0.87
C SER A 37 -23.67 -27.45 0.67
N GLU A 38 -23.07 -28.12 -0.31
CA GLU A 38 -21.62 -28.03 -0.53
C GLU A 38 -21.17 -26.57 -0.72
N ASP A 39 -22.03 -25.73 -1.34
CA ASP A 39 -21.85 -24.29 -1.49
C ASP A 39 -21.76 -23.55 -0.14
N VAL A 40 -22.59 -23.90 0.84
CA VAL A 40 -22.56 -23.27 2.17
C VAL A 40 -21.32 -23.73 2.95
N CYS A 41 -20.96 -25.02 2.86
CA CYS A 41 -19.70 -25.53 3.41
C CYS A 41 -18.48 -24.84 2.75
N GLN A 42 -18.55 -24.57 1.45
CA GLN A 42 -17.53 -23.86 0.69
C GLN A 42 -17.40 -22.41 1.18
N VAL A 43 -18.51 -21.65 1.29
CA VAL A 43 -18.51 -20.27 1.79
C VAL A 43 -17.96 -20.17 3.23
N ILE A 44 -18.35 -21.09 4.12
CA ILE A 44 -17.80 -21.16 5.49
C ILE A 44 -16.28 -21.42 5.45
N SER A 45 -15.81 -22.29 4.55
CA SER A 45 -14.38 -22.58 4.39
C SER A 45 -13.59 -21.38 3.88
N GLN A 46 -14.16 -20.64 2.91
CA GLN A 46 -13.57 -19.40 2.38
C GLN A 46 -13.48 -18.33 3.48
N GLN A 47 -14.56 -18.11 4.24
CA GLN A 47 -14.59 -17.13 5.34
C GLN A 47 -13.57 -17.44 6.44
N ARG A 48 -13.36 -18.72 6.80
CA ARG A 48 -12.33 -19.12 7.78
C ARG A 48 -10.92 -18.78 7.29
N ILE A 49 -10.63 -19.01 6.01
CA ILE A 49 -9.31 -18.69 5.43
C ILE A 49 -9.07 -17.19 5.37
N LEU A 50 -10.07 -16.40 4.96
CA LEU A 50 -9.96 -14.94 4.98
C LEU A 50 -9.74 -14.41 6.42
N LYS A 51 -10.43 -14.98 7.42
CA LYS A 51 -10.21 -14.65 8.85
C LYS A 51 -8.80 -15.00 9.34
N GLY A 52 -8.24 -16.15 8.96
CA GLY A 52 -6.87 -16.51 9.33
C GLY A 52 -5.80 -15.66 8.63
N LEU A 53 -6.05 -15.22 7.40
CA LEU A 53 -5.18 -14.25 6.70
C LEU A 53 -5.24 -12.87 7.35
N ALA A 54 -6.43 -12.42 7.75
CA ALA A 54 -6.66 -11.15 8.45
C ALA A 54 -5.78 -11.02 9.72
N PHE A 55 -5.45 -9.80 10.08
CA PHE A 55 -4.74 -9.47 11.33
C PHE A 55 -5.17 -8.09 11.84
N GLU A 56 -4.83 -7.79 13.09
CA GLU A 56 -5.16 -6.53 13.76
C GLU A 56 -4.57 -5.34 12.99
N ASP A 57 -5.41 -4.34 12.72
CA ASP A 57 -5.07 -3.12 11.96
C ASP A 57 -4.61 -3.35 10.50
N MET A 58 -4.94 -4.49 9.88
CA MET A 58 -4.66 -4.78 8.45
C MET A 58 -5.08 -3.65 7.49
N HIS A 59 -6.11 -2.87 7.82
CA HIS A 59 -6.51 -1.65 7.12
C HIS A 59 -6.60 -0.42 8.05
N GLY A 60 -6.17 -0.52 9.31
CA GLY A 60 -6.38 0.52 10.34
C GLY A 60 -5.58 1.81 10.10
N SER A 61 -4.42 1.68 9.44
CA SER A 61 -3.60 2.82 9.02
C SER A 61 -4.27 3.73 7.97
N GLU A 62 -5.46 3.38 7.47
CA GLU A 62 -6.26 4.30 6.66
C GLU A 62 -6.85 5.45 7.50
N ASP A 63 -7.31 5.18 8.73
CA ASP A 63 -8.04 6.14 9.58
C ASP A 63 -7.11 7.00 10.47
N GLU A 64 -6.25 6.39 11.29
CA GLU A 64 -5.55 7.07 12.41
C GLU A 64 -4.58 8.19 12.01
N TRP A 65 -4.06 8.13 10.78
CA TRP A 65 -3.24 9.19 10.17
C TRP A 65 -3.99 10.53 10.03
N SER A 66 -5.31 10.54 10.21
CA SER A 66 -6.14 11.75 10.20
C SER A 66 -6.15 12.48 11.56
N SER A 67 -5.75 11.81 12.64
CA SER A 67 -5.93 12.28 14.03
C SER A 67 -4.65 12.71 14.76
N GLU A 68 -3.48 12.17 14.41
CA GLU A 68 -2.21 12.54 15.07
C GLU A 68 -1.75 13.98 14.71
N ASP A 69 -2.34 14.55 13.65
CA ASP A 69 -1.92 15.81 13.00
C ASP A 69 -2.64 17.07 13.59
N GLU A 70 -3.26 16.95 14.77
CA GLU A 70 -3.99 18.03 15.48
C GLU A 70 -3.57 18.24 16.96
N SER A 71 -2.72 17.39 17.55
CA SER A 71 -2.48 17.39 19.02
C SER A 71 -1.22 18.11 19.54
N GLU A 72 -0.29 18.55 18.69
CA GLU A 72 0.97 19.21 19.11
C GLU A 72 1.00 20.74 18.88
N ALA A 73 -0.13 21.42 19.05
CA ALA A 73 -0.26 22.85 18.71
C ALA A 73 -1.02 23.72 19.74
N ASP A 74 -0.90 23.47 21.06
CA ASP A 74 -1.40 24.43 22.07
C ASP A 74 -0.69 24.36 23.46
N SER A 75 0.65 24.36 23.50
CA SER A 75 1.47 24.71 24.67
C SER A 75 2.92 25.01 24.23
N GLU A 76 3.66 26.01 24.74
CA GLU A 76 3.36 27.09 25.69
C GLU A 76 3.85 28.44 25.11
N ASN A 77 3.29 29.58 25.56
CA ASN A 77 3.86 30.89 25.24
C ASN A 77 3.80 31.81 26.47
N GLY A 78 4.94 31.96 27.15
CA GLY A 78 4.98 32.31 28.57
C GLY A 78 6.20 33.14 29.04
N THR A 79 6.64 34.09 28.22
CA THR A 79 7.37 35.33 28.62
C THR A 79 8.44 35.30 29.74
N GLY A 80 9.66 35.76 29.42
CA GLY A 80 10.28 36.82 30.24
C GLY A 80 11.68 36.62 30.84
N ASP A 81 12.69 36.94 30.01
CA ASP A 81 13.73 37.97 30.31
C ASP A 81 14.94 37.69 31.27
N SER A 82 16.08 38.23 30.81
CA SER A 82 17.27 38.74 31.53
C SER A 82 18.22 37.87 32.38
N SER A 83 19.46 37.80 31.86
CA SER A 83 20.73 38.22 32.50
C SER A 83 21.74 37.20 33.06
N GLU A 84 22.99 37.39 32.60
CA GLU A 84 24.31 37.23 33.23
C GLU A 84 24.68 35.98 34.08
N GLY A 85 25.81 35.35 33.70
CA GLY A 85 26.55 34.38 34.52
C GLY A 85 27.76 33.79 33.79
N ALA A 86 28.98 34.03 34.29
CA ALA A 86 30.23 33.57 33.67
C ALA A 86 30.95 32.49 34.51
N ASN A 87 31.90 31.80 33.85
CA ASN A 87 32.94 30.84 34.29
C ASN A 87 32.82 29.56 33.44
N ASP A 88 33.72 29.27 32.50
CA ASP A 88 35.16 28.96 32.66
C ASP A 88 35.43 27.71 33.51
N PHE A 89 35.82 26.62 32.83
CA PHE A 89 36.99 25.85 33.24
C PHE A 89 37.59 25.10 32.05
N SER A 90 38.92 25.01 32.00
CA SER A 90 39.70 24.40 30.91
C SER A 90 40.37 23.09 31.34
N ASN A 91 40.70 22.20 30.38
CA ASN A 91 42.08 21.74 30.10
C ASN A 91 42.20 20.57 29.08
N ASN A 92 42.85 20.85 27.95
CA ASN A 92 43.99 20.13 27.36
C ASN A 92 44.13 18.58 27.47
N LYS A 93 44.32 17.90 26.32
CA LYS A 93 45.65 17.34 25.92
C LYS A 93 45.68 16.62 24.55
N ASP A 94 46.43 17.19 23.62
CA ASP A 94 47.15 16.52 22.52
C ASP A 94 48.68 16.59 22.84
N PRO A 95 49.67 16.35 21.93
CA PRO A 95 49.63 15.74 20.58
C PRO A 95 50.75 14.69 20.29
N ALA A 96 50.67 14.09 19.08
CA ALA A 96 51.76 13.49 18.29
C ALA A 96 51.29 13.22 16.83
N SER A 97 52.12 12.88 15.84
CA SER A 97 53.23 13.64 15.19
C SER A 97 53.81 12.83 14.00
N ILE A 98 54.53 13.46 13.05
CA ILE A 98 55.36 12.83 11.99
C ILE A 98 54.61 12.17 10.81
N GLU A 99 54.84 12.47 9.52
CA GLU A 99 55.34 13.68 8.78
C GLU A 99 54.86 13.47 7.30
N ILE A 100 54.25 14.41 6.57
CA ILE A 100 54.77 15.56 5.76
C ILE A 100 55.49 15.19 4.43
N ASP A 101 54.87 15.62 3.31
CA ASP A 101 55.38 16.32 2.11
C ASP A 101 54.14 16.50 1.18
N GLU A 102 53.61 17.68 0.81
CA GLU A 102 54.16 18.84 0.06
C GLU A 102 54.62 18.49 -1.37
N GLN A 103 54.34 19.24 -2.45
CA GLN A 103 53.96 20.66 -2.69
C GLN A 103 52.85 20.73 -3.81
N SER A 104 52.24 21.83 -4.25
CA SER A 104 52.50 23.28 -4.09
C SER A 104 51.22 24.16 -4.22
N SER A 105 51.32 25.39 -3.74
CA SER A 105 50.46 26.60 -3.85
C SER A 105 50.07 27.09 -5.26
N ILE A 106 49.20 28.10 -5.51
CA ILE A 106 48.08 28.86 -4.84
C ILE A 106 47.43 29.70 -5.99
N GLU A 107 46.14 30.05 -5.92
CA GLU A 107 45.53 31.39 -6.23
C GLU A 107 44.03 31.25 -6.57
N GLU A 108 43.19 32.09 -5.93
CA GLU A 108 41.77 32.29 -6.24
C GLU A 108 41.60 33.58 -7.07
N SER A 109 40.67 33.59 -8.03
CA SER A 109 40.16 34.84 -8.61
C SER A 109 38.73 34.69 -9.13
N ASP A 110 37.86 35.62 -8.72
CA ASP A 110 36.51 35.78 -9.27
C ASP A 110 36.57 36.47 -10.65
N GLU A 111 35.88 35.93 -11.66
CA GLU A 111 35.47 36.70 -12.84
C GLU A 111 33.98 36.53 -13.17
N GLU A 112 33.22 37.59 -12.90
CA GLU A 112 31.81 37.74 -13.30
C GLU A 112 31.72 38.10 -14.80
N TYR A 113 31.26 37.19 -15.66
CA TYR A 113 31.06 37.50 -17.08
C TYR A 113 29.59 37.56 -17.53
N SER A 114 29.11 38.79 -17.75
CA SER A 114 27.77 39.11 -18.28
C SER A 114 27.58 38.69 -19.76
N GLY A 115 27.17 37.44 -20.00
CA GLY A 115 26.86 36.88 -21.32
C GLY A 115 25.44 37.13 -21.84
N ARG A 116 25.05 38.39 -22.11
CA ARG A 116 23.67 38.77 -22.51
C ARG A 116 23.29 38.33 -23.94
N ALA A 117 22.85 37.08 -24.12
CA ALA A 117 22.34 36.57 -25.38
C ALA A 117 20.94 37.13 -25.72
N VAL A 118 20.89 38.09 -26.66
CA VAL A 118 19.63 38.70 -27.13
C VAL A 118 18.95 37.81 -28.18
N ILE A 119 17.79 37.25 -27.85
CA ILE A 119 16.78 36.86 -28.84
C ILE A 119 15.73 37.97 -28.90
N ARG A 120 15.31 38.32 -30.12
CA ARG A 120 14.46 39.49 -30.38
C ARG A 120 12.99 39.09 -30.34
N ASP A 121 12.20 39.83 -29.57
CA ASP A 121 10.76 39.92 -29.82
C ASP A 121 10.50 40.49 -31.23
N ARG A 122 9.47 39.95 -31.88
CA ARG A 122 8.78 40.58 -33.01
C ARG A 122 7.31 40.23 -32.95
N ASP A 123 6.49 41.21 -33.28
CA ASP A 123 5.08 41.24 -32.93
C ASP A 123 4.22 40.19 -33.66
N SER A 124 3.33 39.58 -32.87
CA SER A 124 1.89 39.52 -33.12
C SER A 124 1.40 39.37 -34.56
N GLN A 125 0.99 38.15 -34.90
CA GLN A 125 -0.22 37.99 -35.71
C GLN A 125 -1.06 36.81 -35.17
N GLU A 126 -2.29 37.10 -34.77
CA GLU A 126 -3.29 36.06 -34.46
C GLU A 126 -3.69 35.33 -35.75
N LEU A 127 -3.96 34.02 -35.66
CA LEU A 127 -5.08 33.37 -36.38
C LEU A 127 -5.29 31.90 -35.96
N GLY A 128 -6.20 31.68 -35.01
CA GLY A 128 -7.02 30.47 -34.92
C GLY A 128 -6.46 29.23 -34.18
N LEU A 129 -7.41 28.31 -33.91
CA LEU A 129 -7.26 26.94 -33.40
C LEU A 129 -6.68 26.81 -31.97
N GLY A 130 -7.59 26.67 -30.99
CA GLY A 130 -7.26 26.47 -29.58
C GLY A 130 -6.91 25.04 -29.18
N GLY A 131 -6.76 24.81 -27.87
CA GLY A 131 -6.60 23.47 -27.29
C GLY A 131 -5.16 23.00 -27.06
N ARG A 132 -4.36 23.74 -26.26
CA ARG A 132 -3.02 23.27 -25.85
C ARG A 132 -2.62 23.72 -24.43
N ARG A 133 -3.19 23.07 -23.41
CA ARG A 133 -2.83 23.26 -21.98
C ARG A 133 -2.58 21.94 -21.21
N ASP A 134 -2.37 20.82 -21.89
CA ASP A 134 -2.13 19.52 -21.25
C ASP A 134 -0.67 19.34 -20.77
N SER A 135 -0.38 19.90 -19.60
CA SER A 135 0.91 19.91 -18.91
C SER A 135 0.79 19.39 -17.48
N ILE A 136 1.72 18.63 -16.90
CA ILE A 136 2.79 17.81 -17.49
C ILE A 136 2.81 16.40 -16.85
N CYS A 137 2.36 16.26 -15.60
CA CYS A 137 2.52 15.05 -14.79
C CYS A 137 1.29 14.12 -14.72
N SER A 138 0.10 14.62 -15.06
CA SER A 138 -1.10 13.76 -15.16
C SER A 138 -1.01 12.69 -16.26
N LYS A 139 -0.02 12.79 -17.17
CA LYS A 139 0.20 11.84 -18.26
C LYS A 139 0.88 10.55 -17.76
N PRO A 140 2.15 10.56 -17.29
CA PRO A 140 2.86 9.33 -16.88
C PRO A 140 2.06 8.36 -16.01
N PHE A 141 1.32 8.84 -15.01
CA PHE A 141 0.53 7.95 -14.15
C PHE A 141 -0.72 7.39 -14.85
N VAL A 142 -1.49 8.21 -15.56
CA VAL A 142 -2.70 7.75 -16.28
C VAL A 142 -2.32 6.82 -17.44
N ASP A 143 -1.27 7.18 -18.17
CA ASP A 143 -0.72 6.36 -19.25
C ASP A 143 -0.21 5.03 -18.68
N TRP A 144 0.43 5.04 -17.51
CA TRP A 144 0.80 3.80 -16.80
C TRP A 144 -0.40 2.96 -16.36
N LEU A 145 -1.45 3.57 -15.79
CA LEU A 145 -2.66 2.85 -15.40
C LEU A 145 -3.32 2.14 -16.59
N ALA A 146 -3.45 2.83 -17.73
CA ALA A 146 -4.12 2.31 -18.91
C ALA A 146 -3.27 1.31 -19.72
N SER A 147 -1.99 1.61 -19.98
CA SER A 147 -1.15 0.83 -20.93
C SER A 147 0.28 0.53 -20.45
N GLY A 148 0.72 1.08 -19.33
CA GLY A 148 1.97 0.69 -18.68
C GLY A 148 1.97 -0.74 -18.14
N ASN A 149 3.11 -1.13 -17.55
CA ASN A 149 3.38 -2.45 -17.00
C ASN A 149 4.26 -2.34 -15.74
N ARG A 150 4.50 -3.46 -15.05
CA ARG A 150 5.41 -3.58 -13.89
C ARG A 150 5.19 -2.49 -12.82
N PHE A 151 6.11 -1.54 -12.69
CA PHE A 151 6.15 -0.58 -11.58
C PHE A 151 5.70 0.83 -11.97
N PHE A 152 5.17 1.55 -10.98
CA PHE A 152 5.13 3.01 -10.95
C PHE A 152 5.58 3.51 -9.58
N HIS A 153 6.44 4.53 -9.55
CA HIS A 153 7.07 4.99 -8.31
C HIS A 153 6.67 6.43 -7.95
N VAL A 154 6.03 6.61 -6.80
CA VAL A 154 5.72 7.93 -6.21
C VAL A 154 6.75 8.22 -5.12
N CYS A 155 7.77 9.01 -5.43
CA CYS A 155 8.81 9.37 -4.47
C CYS A 155 8.73 10.82 -4.00
N GLY A 156 9.25 11.08 -2.80
CA GLY A 156 9.35 12.43 -2.28
C GLY A 156 9.89 12.52 -0.86
N LYS A 157 10.20 13.75 -0.44
CA LYS A 157 10.70 14.09 0.90
C LYS A 157 9.70 13.69 2.01
N LEU A 158 10.18 13.61 3.25
CA LEU A 158 9.32 13.52 4.44
C LEU A 158 8.33 14.70 4.45
N GLY A 159 7.10 14.47 4.93
CA GLY A 159 6.05 15.51 4.97
C GLY A 159 5.48 15.94 3.62
N SER A 160 5.97 15.42 2.49
CA SER A 160 5.51 15.85 1.14
C SER A 160 4.10 15.39 0.75
N GLY A 161 3.43 14.59 1.59
CA GLY A 161 2.08 14.07 1.34
C GLY A 161 2.01 12.81 0.47
N LYS A 162 3.08 11.99 0.42
CA LYS A 162 3.13 10.74 -0.38
C LYS A 162 1.93 9.83 -0.09
N SER A 163 1.71 9.53 1.18
CA SER A 163 0.67 8.63 1.67
C SER A 163 -0.73 9.23 1.49
N THR A 164 -0.87 10.54 1.68
CA THR A 164 -2.10 11.28 1.35
C THR A 164 -2.45 11.14 -0.12
N LEU A 165 -1.45 11.24 -1.02
CA LEU A 165 -1.61 11.01 -2.45
C LEU A 165 -1.91 9.54 -2.74
N MET A 166 -1.25 8.57 -2.10
CA MET A 166 -1.50 7.14 -2.33
C MET A 166 -2.90 6.70 -1.88
N LYS A 167 -3.36 7.12 -0.69
CA LYS A 167 -4.75 6.91 -0.23
C LYS A 167 -5.74 7.51 -1.22
N PHE A 168 -5.55 8.78 -1.58
CA PHE A 168 -6.38 9.47 -2.56
C PHE A 168 -6.39 8.74 -3.92
N LEU A 169 -5.25 8.29 -4.43
CA LEU A 169 -5.17 7.57 -5.70
C LEU A 169 -5.82 6.19 -5.65
N CYS A 170 -5.78 5.48 -4.51
CA CYS A 170 -6.46 4.19 -4.35
C CYS A 170 -7.97 4.31 -4.52
N ASP A 171 -8.57 5.32 -3.87
CA ASP A 171 -10.03 5.43 -3.79
C ASP A 171 -10.60 6.36 -4.90
N HIS A 172 -9.74 7.00 -5.69
CA HIS A 172 -10.18 7.90 -6.76
C HIS A 172 -10.78 7.14 -7.96
N LYS A 173 -12.05 7.42 -8.27
CA LYS A 173 -12.85 6.79 -9.34
C LYS A 173 -12.12 6.61 -10.68
N ARG A 174 -11.30 7.58 -11.10
CA ARG A 174 -10.53 7.46 -12.35
C ARG A 174 -9.47 6.35 -12.29
N THR A 175 -8.83 6.11 -11.16
CA THR A 175 -7.84 5.02 -11.01
C THR A 175 -8.49 3.68 -11.33
N GLN A 176 -9.66 3.43 -10.75
CA GLN A 176 -10.50 2.28 -11.06
C GLN A 176 -10.87 2.22 -12.54
N GLU A 177 -11.37 3.31 -13.14
CA GLU A 177 -11.76 3.34 -14.56
C GLU A 177 -10.61 3.03 -15.53
N GLU A 178 -9.40 3.56 -15.31
CA GLU A 178 -8.25 3.27 -16.19
C GLU A 178 -7.71 1.85 -15.95
N LEU A 179 -7.78 1.31 -14.72
CA LEU A 179 -7.42 -0.08 -14.42
C LEU A 179 -8.44 -1.10 -14.96
N GLU A 180 -9.72 -0.77 -14.98
CA GLU A 180 -10.77 -1.60 -15.61
C GLU A 180 -10.57 -1.67 -17.14
N LYS A 181 -10.24 -0.54 -17.78
CA LYS A 181 -9.83 -0.51 -19.21
C LYS A 181 -8.57 -1.34 -19.45
N TRP A 182 -7.60 -1.32 -18.53
CA TRP A 182 -6.40 -2.15 -18.61
C TRP A 182 -6.70 -3.64 -18.39
N ALA A 183 -7.66 -4.00 -17.53
CA ALA A 183 -8.11 -5.38 -17.36
C ALA A 183 -8.74 -5.91 -18.66
N GLY A 184 -9.68 -5.13 -19.21
CA GLY A 184 -10.47 -5.49 -20.39
C GLY A 184 -11.65 -6.41 -20.05
N ASP A 185 -12.57 -6.57 -21.01
CA ASP A 185 -13.83 -7.31 -20.80
C ASP A 185 -13.65 -8.82 -20.53
N ASP A 186 -12.44 -9.36 -20.77
CA ASP A 186 -12.14 -10.80 -20.71
C ASP A 186 -11.48 -11.26 -19.39
N ARG A 187 -11.05 -10.31 -18.53
CA ARG A 187 -10.29 -10.59 -17.31
C ARG A 187 -10.77 -9.77 -16.14
N LYS A 188 -10.79 -10.39 -14.97
CA LYS A 188 -11.24 -9.77 -13.73
C LYS A 188 -10.11 -8.91 -13.13
N LEU A 189 -10.35 -7.62 -12.96
CA LEU A 189 -9.46 -6.76 -12.18
C LEU A 189 -9.47 -7.20 -10.72
N VAL A 190 -8.28 -7.34 -10.15
CA VAL A 190 -8.06 -7.49 -8.72
C VAL A 190 -7.23 -6.29 -8.27
N PHE A 191 -7.84 -5.45 -7.42
CA PHE A 191 -7.20 -4.30 -6.81
C PHE A 191 -7.06 -4.54 -5.30
N ALA A 192 -5.87 -4.35 -4.75
CA ALA A 192 -5.61 -4.43 -3.32
C ALA A 192 -4.55 -3.42 -2.89
N LYS A 193 -4.61 -2.96 -1.64
CA LYS A 193 -3.75 -1.90 -1.12
C LYS A 193 -3.09 -2.32 0.20
N PHE A 194 -1.89 -1.79 0.44
CA PHE A 194 -1.15 -1.96 1.68
C PHE A 194 -0.37 -0.69 1.98
N PHE A 195 -0.35 -0.29 3.25
CA PHE A 195 0.35 0.88 3.75
C PHE A 195 1.32 0.42 4.82
N PHE A 196 2.62 0.44 4.52
CA PHE A 196 3.64 0.26 5.56
C PHE A 196 3.54 1.43 6.55
N TRP A 197 3.51 1.13 7.85
CA TRP A 197 3.41 2.14 8.89
C TRP A 197 4.31 1.75 10.07
N ARG A 198 5.36 2.55 10.30
CA ARG A 198 6.43 2.23 11.26
C ARG A 198 5.98 2.24 12.75
N PRO A 199 5.11 3.17 13.20
CA PRO A 199 4.48 3.09 14.54
C PRO A 199 3.59 1.86 14.72
N GLY A 200 3.06 1.32 13.61
CA GLY A 200 2.09 0.25 13.59
C GLY A 200 2.58 -1.14 14.02
N SER A 201 1.69 -2.11 13.91
CA SER A 201 1.91 -3.50 14.32
C SER A 201 3.05 -4.17 13.52
N MET A 202 3.64 -5.23 14.10
CA MET A 202 4.72 -5.99 13.45
C MET A 202 4.33 -6.54 12.06
N LEU A 203 3.04 -6.68 11.77
CA LEU A 203 2.56 -7.09 10.44
C LEU A 203 2.41 -5.88 9.51
N GLN A 204 1.89 -4.74 9.98
CA GLN A 204 1.85 -3.49 9.17
C GLN A 204 3.24 -3.04 8.68
N ARG A 205 4.33 -3.44 9.35
CA ARG A 205 5.71 -3.07 8.98
C ARG A 205 6.59 -4.20 8.42
N SER A 206 6.04 -5.37 8.09
CA SER A 206 6.81 -6.52 7.59
C SER A 206 6.26 -7.16 6.30
N ILE A 207 7.12 -7.89 5.58
CA ILE A 207 6.76 -8.62 4.36
C ILE A 207 5.63 -9.64 4.62
N SER A 208 5.55 -10.23 5.82
CA SER A 208 4.48 -11.17 6.17
C SER A 208 3.10 -10.51 6.17
N GLY A 209 2.97 -9.30 6.73
CA GLY A 209 1.70 -8.56 6.72
C GLY A 209 1.34 -8.02 5.33
N LEU A 210 2.32 -7.52 4.56
CA LEU A 210 2.14 -7.15 3.15
C LEU A 210 1.54 -8.32 2.35
N LEU A 211 2.15 -9.50 2.44
CA LEU A 211 1.69 -10.69 1.73
C LEU A 211 0.31 -11.15 2.22
N ARG A 212 0.05 -11.14 3.53
CA ARG A 212 -1.25 -11.51 4.12
C ARG A 212 -2.37 -10.57 3.70
N SER A 213 -2.13 -9.25 3.67
CA SER A 213 -3.12 -8.24 3.25
C SER A 213 -3.47 -8.36 1.78
N LEU A 214 -2.45 -8.42 0.90
CA LEU A 214 -2.69 -8.56 -0.53
C LEU A 214 -3.32 -9.92 -0.89
N LEU A 215 -3.01 -11.01 -0.18
CA LEU A 215 -3.73 -12.29 -0.30
C LEU A 215 -5.17 -12.19 0.20
N HIS A 216 -5.41 -11.60 1.37
CA HIS A 216 -6.75 -11.42 1.93
C HIS A 216 -7.66 -10.71 0.95
N ASP A 217 -7.26 -9.53 0.45
CA ASP A 217 -8.10 -8.74 -0.46
C ASP A 217 -8.26 -9.41 -1.82
N THR A 218 -7.20 -10.01 -2.38
CA THR A 218 -7.28 -10.80 -3.61
C THR A 218 -8.29 -11.94 -3.50
N LEU A 219 -8.22 -12.71 -2.42
CA LEU A 219 -9.05 -13.91 -2.21
C LEU A 219 -10.47 -13.56 -1.72
N LYS A 220 -10.67 -12.37 -1.17
CA LYS A 220 -11.98 -11.75 -0.87
C LYS A 220 -12.68 -11.30 -2.15
N VAL A 221 -11.94 -10.77 -3.13
CA VAL A 221 -12.45 -10.45 -4.47
C VAL A 221 -12.66 -11.70 -5.34
N CYS A 222 -11.76 -12.69 -5.26
CA CYS A 222 -11.86 -13.97 -5.99
C CYS A 222 -11.77 -15.20 -5.05
N PRO A 223 -12.87 -15.56 -4.34
CA PRO A 223 -12.89 -16.71 -3.41
C PRO A 223 -12.71 -18.08 -4.08
N ASP A 224 -12.85 -18.15 -5.40
CA ASP A 224 -12.58 -19.30 -6.25
C ASP A 224 -11.08 -19.68 -6.28
N LEU A 225 -10.19 -18.67 -6.19
CA LEU A 225 -8.74 -18.87 -6.23
C LEU A 225 -8.18 -19.54 -4.96
N ILE A 226 -8.92 -19.48 -3.84
CA ILE A 226 -8.49 -19.96 -2.51
C ILE A 226 -7.97 -21.41 -2.57
N SER A 227 -8.69 -22.29 -3.26
CA SER A 227 -8.33 -23.72 -3.31
C SER A 227 -7.05 -24.03 -4.11
N ALA A 228 -6.63 -23.14 -5.02
CA ALA A 228 -5.41 -23.28 -5.80
C ALA A 228 -4.21 -22.54 -5.17
N VAL A 229 -4.46 -21.41 -4.49
CA VAL A 229 -3.45 -20.58 -3.83
C VAL A 229 -3.08 -21.12 -2.45
N LEU A 230 -4.06 -21.69 -1.72
CA LEU A 230 -3.96 -22.21 -0.35
C LEU A 230 -4.51 -23.65 -0.24
N PRO A 231 -4.03 -24.62 -1.04
CA PRO A 231 -4.58 -25.98 -1.06
C PRO A 231 -4.49 -26.68 0.30
N ASP A 232 -3.41 -26.46 1.05
CA ASP A 232 -3.15 -27.13 2.33
C ASP A 232 -4.13 -26.63 3.42
N GLN A 233 -4.30 -25.30 3.52
CA GLN A 233 -5.26 -24.68 4.43
C GLN A 233 -6.70 -24.95 3.99
N TRP A 234 -6.99 -25.02 2.68
CA TRP A 234 -8.29 -25.39 2.14
C TRP A 234 -8.70 -26.80 2.54
N ASN A 235 -7.80 -27.77 2.36
CA ASN A 235 -8.04 -29.17 2.70
C ASN A 235 -8.16 -29.36 4.23
N ASN A 236 -7.32 -28.68 5.02
CA ASN A 236 -7.42 -28.65 6.47
C ASN A 236 -8.80 -28.11 6.92
N VAL A 237 -9.17 -26.90 6.49
CA VAL A 237 -10.46 -26.28 6.87
C VAL A 237 -11.67 -27.09 6.41
N LYS A 238 -11.63 -27.71 5.22
CA LYS A 238 -12.69 -28.64 4.77
C LYS A 238 -12.78 -29.94 5.58
N SER A 239 -11.69 -30.37 6.23
CA SER A 239 -11.71 -31.58 7.09
C SER A 239 -12.35 -31.34 8.47
N ILE A 240 -12.48 -30.08 8.89
CA ILE A 240 -12.99 -29.69 10.20
C ILE A 240 -14.49 -29.38 10.11
N PRO A 241 -15.35 -30.01 10.95
CA PRO A 241 -16.79 -29.73 10.96
C PRO A 241 -17.12 -28.23 11.08
N TRP A 242 -18.11 -27.74 10.32
CA TRP A 242 -18.44 -26.31 10.29
C TRP A 242 -18.92 -25.75 11.64
N GLN A 243 -19.34 -26.61 12.56
CA GLN A 243 -19.74 -26.26 13.93
C GLN A 243 -18.55 -25.94 14.85
N MET A 244 -17.35 -26.46 14.57
CA MET A 244 -16.15 -26.16 15.36
C MET A 244 -15.54 -24.86 14.88
N GLN A 245 -15.31 -23.89 15.77
CA GLN A 245 -14.49 -22.73 15.42
C GLN A 245 -13.04 -23.16 15.23
N HIS A 246 -12.49 -22.86 14.06
CA HIS A 246 -11.09 -23.05 13.71
C HIS A 246 -10.70 -22.01 12.67
N GLU A 247 -9.72 -21.19 13.00
CA GLU A 247 -9.14 -20.18 12.12
C GLU A 247 -7.72 -20.68 11.78
N PRO A 248 -7.41 -20.98 10.51
CA PRO A 248 -6.14 -21.60 10.15
C PRO A 248 -4.98 -20.62 10.33
N GLU A 249 -3.91 -21.08 10.96
CA GLU A 249 -2.67 -20.32 11.11
C GLU A 249 -1.93 -20.17 9.77
N PHE A 250 -1.33 -19.00 9.55
CA PHE A 250 -0.54 -18.67 8.36
C PHE A 250 0.88 -18.26 8.77
N GLY A 251 1.82 -19.18 8.58
CA GLY A 251 3.24 -18.89 8.72
C GLY A 251 3.80 -18.13 7.51
N ASN A 252 5.00 -17.57 7.68
CA ASN A 252 5.64 -16.74 6.65
C ASN A 252 5.94 -17.54 5.37
N GLN A 253 6.33 -18.81 5.49
CA GLN A 253 6.69 -19.65 4.34
C GLN A 253 5.45 -20.08 3.54
N GLU A 254 4.35 -20.39 4.23
CA GLU A 254 3.06 -20.72 3.66
C GLU A 254 2.51 -19.52 2.89
N THR A 255 2.58 -18.34 3.50
CA THR A 255 2.11 -17.06 2.93
C THR A 255 2.95 -16.66 1.71
N ARG A 256 4.29 -16.76 1.79
CA ARG A 256 5.19 -16.56 0.63
C ARG A 256 4.86 -17.55 -0.50
N SER A 257 4.74 -18.84 -0.20
CA SER A 257 4.42 -19.88 -1.19
C SER A 257 3.05 -19.69 -1.84
N ALA A 258 2.07 -19.20 -1.08
CA ALA A 258 0.75 -18.84 -1.56
C ALA A 258 0.82 -17.71 -2.58
N PHE A 259 1.52 -16.62 -2.26
CA PHE A 259 1.68 -15.48 -3.18
C PHE A 259 2.44 -15.87 -4.46
N THR A 260 3.49 -16.69 -4.34
CA THR A 260 4.16 -17.29 -5.50
C THR A 260 3.18 -18.07 -6.38
N ARG A 261 2.33 -18.93 -5.79
CA ARG A 261 1.28 -19.68 -6.54
C ARG A 261 0.24 -18.76 -7.19
N LEU A 262 -0.11 -17.63 -6.56
CA LEU A 262 -1.06 -16.65 -7.13
C LEU A 262 -0.51 -15.99 -8.41
N ILE A 263 0.77 -15.61 -8.41
CA ILE A 263 1.38 -14.84 -9.51
C ILE A 263 1.94 -15.74 -10.62
N GLU A 264 2.62 -16.84 -10.28
CA GLU A 264 3.29 -17.69 -11.29
C GLU A 264 2.33 -18.63 -12.03
N ASN A 265 1.14 -18.90 -11.46
CA ASN A 265 0.16 -19.77 -12.10
C ASN A 265 -0.54 -19.07 -13.27
N ARG A 266 -0.04 -19.32 -14.47
CA ARG A 266 -0.54 -18.76 -15.74
C ARG A 266 -2.03 -19.00 -16.01
N ASN A 267 -2.65 -20.02 -15.40
CA ASN A 267 -4.10 -20.21 -15.53
C ASN A 267 -4.90 -19.17 -14.73
N MET A 268 -4.29 -18.56 -13.72
CA MET A 268 -4.91 -17.54 -12.86
C MET A 268 -4.72 -16.16 -13.47
N THR A 269 -3.48 -15.78 -13.83
CA THR A 269 -3.18 -14.49 -14.51
C THR A 269 -3.84 -14.36 -15.88
N ARG A 270 -4.05 -15.47 -16.62
CA ARG A 270 -4.82 -15.44 -17.88
C ARG A 270 -6.26 -14.94 -17.71
N HIS A 271 -6.84 -15.05 -16.52
CA HIS A 271 -8.20 -14.63 -16.21
C HIS A 271 -8.28 -13.44 -15.23
N HIS A 272 -7.14 -12.98 -14.72
CA HIS A 272 -7.06 -11.94 -13.69
C HIS A 272 -5.91 -10.97 -13.96
N ARG A 273 -6.19 -9.67 -13.85
CA ARG A 273 -5.16 -8.64 -13.82
C ARG A 273 -5.06 -8.05 -12.43
N PHE A 274 -3.86 -8.11 -11.86
CA PHE A 274 -3.58 -7.71 -10.49
C PHE A 274 -2.93 -6.33 -10.47
N CYS A 275 -3.51 -5.41 -9.71
CA CYS A 275 -2.86 -4.13 -9.41
C CYS A 275 -2.79 -3.93 -7.90
N PHE A 276 -1.58 -3.78 -7.38
CA PHE A 276 -1.32 -3.59 -5.96
C PHE A 276 -0.72 -2.21 -5.72
N PHE A 277 -1.26 -1.49 -4.74
CA PHE A 277 -0.73 -0.22 -4.27
C PHE A 277 -0.03 -0.43 -2.93
N ILE A 278 1.25 -0.07 -2.84
CA ILE A 278 2.10 -0.32 -1.68
C ILE A 278 2.76 1.00 -1.28
N ASP A 279 2.19 1.67 -0.29
CA ASP A 279 2.71 2.93 0.25
C ASP A 279 3.79 2.68 1.32
N GLY A 280 4.75 3.60 1.42
CA GLY A 280 5.71 3.62 2.53
C GLY A 280 6.79 2.53 2.47
N LEU A 281 7.38 2.20 1.32
CA LEU A 281 8.51 1.25 1.27
C LEU A 281 9.68 1.67 2.19
N ASP A 282 9.82 2.96 2.52
CA ASP A 282 10.77 3.50 3.51
C ASP A 282 10.33 3.38 4.99
N GLU A 283 9.19 2.75 5.25
CA GLU A 283 8.64 2.45 6.59
C GLU A 283 8.70 0.96 6.97
N TYR A 284 9.10 0.08 6.04
CA TYR A 284 9.43 -1.32 6.32
C TYR A 284 10.48 -1.43 7.46
N GLU A 285 10.32 -2.45 8.31
CA GLU A 285 11.26 -2.79 9.39
C GLU A 285 12.20 -3.92 8.93
N GLU A 286 13.45 -3.56 8.60
CA GLU A 286 14.49 -4.52 8.24
C GLU A 286 14.82 -5.47 9.40
N THR A 287 15.07 -6.73 9.07
CA THR A 287 15.42 -7.78 10.04
C THR A 287 16.84 -8.30 9.80
N ARG A 288 17.30 -9.28 10.60
CA ARG A 288 18.58 -9.96 10.33
C ARG A 288 18.49 -10.99 9.20
N GLN A 289 17.32 -11.16 8.59
CA GLN A 289 17.03 -12.21 7.59
C GLN A 289 16.40 -11.66 6.30
N GLU A 290 15.82 -10.45 6.34
CA GLU A 290 15.09 -9.82 5.24
C GLU A 290 15.33 -8.29 5.30
N ASP A 291 16.07 -7.74 4.34
CA ASP A 291 16.42 -6.30 4.25
C ASP A 291 15.58 -5.54 3.18
N TYR A 292 15.83 -4.24 2.94
CA TYR A 292 15.13 -3.51 1.87
C TYR A 292 15.36 -4.11 0.47
N LYS A 293 16.49 -4.78 0.22
CA LYS A 293 16.76 -5.45 -1.05
C LYS A 293 15.93 -6.73 -1.16
N ASP A 294 15.75 -7.52 -0.10
CA ASP A 294 14.86 -8.69 -0.13
C ASP A 294 13.40 -8.31 -0.43
N LEU A 295 12.93 -7.17 0.09
CA LEU A 295 11.64 -6.57 -0.28
C LEU A 295 11.60 -6.19 -1.78
N LEU A 296 12.61 -5.47 -2.28
CA LEU A 296 12.64 -5.02 -3.68
C LEU A 296 12.83 -6.17 -4.69
N ASP A 297 13.66 -7.15 -4.38
CA ASP A 297 13.84 -8.39 -5.15
C ASP A 297 12.53 -9.19 -5.18
N LEU A 298 11.76 -9.23 -4.07
CA LEU A 298 10.46 -9.89 -4.00
C LEU A 298 9.43 -9.21 -4.91
N LEU A 299 9.27 -7.89 -4.79
CA LEU A 299 8.36 -7.12 -5.64
C LEU A 299 8.74 -7.24 -7.13
N SER A 300 10.05 -7.20 -7.43
CA SER A 300 10.56 -7.33 -8.80
C SER A 300 10.19 -8.67 -9.42
N LYS A 301 10.40 -9.78 -8.69
CA LYS A 301 10.04 -11.14 -9.13
C LYS A 301 8.56 -11.25 -9.51
N TRP A 302 7.63 -10.60 -8.79
CA TRP A 302 6.21 -10.62 -9.15
C TRP A 302 5.96 -9.98 -10.52
N THR A 303 6.59 -8.83 -10.78
CA THR A 303 6.50 -8.12 -12.07
C THR A 303 7.29 -8.79 -13.20
N GLU A 304 8.10 -9.80 -12.91
CA GLU A 304 8.90 -10.55 -13.90
C GLU A 304 8.25 -11.89 -14.24
N ALA A 305 7.55 -12.50 -13.29
CA ALA A 305 6.72 -13.67 -13.51
C ALA A 305 5.49 -13.36 -14.40
N ALA A 306 4.90 -12.17 -14.25
CA ALA A 306 3.67 -11.75 -14.94
C ALA A 306 3.70 -10.26 -15.35
N PRO A 307 4.62 -9.83 -16.23
CA PRO A 307 4.88 -8.42 -16.53
C PRO A 307 3.69 -7.64 -17.10
N ASP A 308 2.84 -8.30 -17.89
CA ASP A 308 1.68 -7.67 -18.52
C ASP A 308 0.41 -7.72 -17.66
N ASP A 309 0.38 -8.55 -16.61
CA ASP A 309 -0.82 -8.83 -15.79
C ASP A 309 -0.66 -8.49 -14.31
N VAL A 310 0.53 -8.03 -13.87
CA VAL A 310 0.81 -7.50 -12.53
C VAL A 310 1.33 -6.07 -12.61
N LYS A 311 0.66 -5.16 -11.90
CA LYS A 311 1.05 -3.76 -11.70
C LYS A 311 1.30 -3.45 -10.23
N LEU A 312 2.40 -2.76 -9.93
CA LEU A 312 2.76 -2.29 -8.60
C LEU A 312 2.90 -0.76 -8.63
N CYS A 313 1.98 -0.03 -7.99
CA CYS A 313 2.20 1.37 -7.67
C CYS A 313 2.83 1.43 -6.27
N VAL A 314 4.05 1.96 -6.17
CA VAL A 314 4.84 1.96 -4.93
C VAL A 314 5.21 3.38 -4.53
N SER A 315 5.28 3.65 -3.23
CA SER A 315 5.72 4.94 -2.68
C SER A 315 6.93 4.78 -1.76
N SER A 316 7.86 5.73 -1.80
CA SER A 316 9.01 5.77 -0.88
C SER A 316 9.64 7.16 -0.76
N ARG A 317 10.57 7.33 0.18
CA ARG A 317 11.58 8.40 0.15
C ARG A 317 12.44 8.32 -1.11
N GLU A 318 13.14 9.41 -1.40
CA GLU A 318 14.09 9.52 -2.51
C GLU A 318 15.47 8.88 -2.22
N ASP A 319 15.50 7.87 -1.33
CA ASP A 319 16.74 7.21 -0.94
C ASP A 319 17.24 6.28 -2.07
N ASN A 320 18.56 6.20 -2.23
CA ASN A 320 19.23 5.53 -3.36
C ASN A 320 18.77 4.08 -3.58
N VAL A 321 18.42 3.35 -2.51
CA VAL A 321 17.93 1.96 -2.58
C VAL A 321 16.63 1.84 -3.38
N PHE A 322 15.73 2.82 -3.29
CA PHE A 322 14.50 2.86 -4.09
C PHE A 322 14.73 3.56 -5.43
N VAL A 323 15.45 4.69 -5.41
CA VAL A 323 15.71 5.53 -6.58
C VAL A 323 16.46 4.79 -7.70
N ASN A 324 17.27 3.79 -7.37
CA ASN A 324 18.03 3.00 -8.35
C ASN A 324 17.32 1.71 -8.83
N ASN A 325 16.29 1.23 -8.12
CA ASN A 325 15.59 -0.03 -8.45
C ASN A 325 14.34 0.17 -9.34
N PHE A 326 13.82 1.39 -9.44
CA PHE A 326 12.65 1.71 -10.29
C PHE A 326 13.07 2.54 -11.51
N SER A 327 12.27 2.53 -12.58
CA SER A 327 12.49 3.43 -13.73
C SER A 327 12.38 4.90 -13.31
N SER A 328 13.05 5.80 -14.03
CA SER A 328 12.85 7.25 -13.95
C SER A 328 11.67 7.74 -14.81
N GLU A 329 11.31 6.97 -15.84
CA GLU A 329 10.21 7.30 -16.77
C GLU A 329 8.83 6.99 -16.15
N GLN A 330 8.75 5.93 -15.35
CA GLN A 330 7.55 5.50 -14.61
C GLN A 330 7.59 6.05 -13.16
N ARG A 331 7.99 7.32 -12.99
CA ARG A 331 8.19 7.94 -11.67
C ARG A 331 7.58 9.33 -11.57
N ILE A 332 7.09 9.64 -10.37
CA ILE A 332 6.63 10.95 -9.95
C ILE A 332 7.42 11.40 -8.72
N ARG A 333 7.89 12.66 -8.74
CA ARG A 333 8.60 13.32 -7.64
C ARG A 333 7.69 14.38 -7.01
N LEU A 334 7.24 14.17 -5.76
CA LEU A 334 6.13 14.94 -5.21
C LEU A 334 6.46 16.41 -4.89
N GLN A 335 7.69 16.71 -4.46
CA GLN A 335 8.15 18.11 -4.31
C GLN A 335 8.37 18.85 -5.63
N ASP A 336 8.49 18.13 -6.76
CA ASP A 336 8.62 18.74 -8.09
C ASP A 336 7.22 19.16 -8.64
N LEU A 337 6.15 18.79 -7.93
CA LEU A 337 4.75 19.00 -8.34
C LEU A 337 4.03 20.11 -7.58
N THR A 338 4.64 20.70 -6.55
CA THR A 338 3.96 21.57 -5.56
C THR A 338 3.40 22.88 -6.14
N LYS A 339 3.70 23.22 -7.41
CA LYS A 339 3.03 24.30 -8.16
C LYS A 339 2.05 23.83 -9.26
N MET A 340 2.12 22.58 -9.70
CA MET A 340 1.30 22.06 -10.81
C MET A 340 0.14 21.18 -10.35
N ILE A 341 0.30 20.35 -9.31
CA ILE A 341 -0.80 19.48 -8.84
C ILE A 341 -2.00 20.31 -8.39
N TYR A 342 -1.82 21.34 -7.55
CA TYR A 342 -2.94 22.16 -7.08
C TYR A 342 -3.73 22.81 -8.23
N ILE A 343 -3.04 23.35 -9.23
CA ILE A 343 -3.69 24.02 -10.37
C ILE A 343 -4.34 22.99 -11.30
N THR A 344 -3.60 21.98 -11.75
CA THR A 344 -4.08 21.02 -12.76
C THR A 344 -5.14 20.06 -12.23
N LEU A 345 -5.17 19.78 -10.92
CA LEU A 345 -6.27 19.02 -10.30
C LEU A 345 -7.53 19.89 -10.16
N PHE A 346 -7.39 21.09 -9.61
CA PHE A 346 -8.52 22.01 -9.41
C PHE A 346 -9.18 22.42 -10.75
N GLU A 347 -8.40 22.77 -11.78
CA GLU A 347 -8.89 23.07 -13.14
C GLU A 347 -9.57 21.87 -13.84
N ARG A 348 -9.35 20.64 -13.36
CA ARG A 348 -9.94 19.40 -13.90
C ARG A 348 -11.05 18.81 -13.00
N GLY A 349 -11.49 19.54 -11.98
CA GLY A 349 -12.58 19.13 -11.08
C GLY A 349 -12.18 18.18 -9.95
N TRP A 350 -10.88 17.99 -9.71
CA TRP A 350 -10.36 17.16 -8.62
C TRP A 350 -10.17 18.07 -7.39
N GLN A 351 -11.08 18.00 -6.43
CA GLN A 351 -10.97 18.74 -5.17
C GLN A 351 -10.08 17.96 -4.18
N LEU A 352 -8.85 18.43 -4.01
CA LEU A 352 -8.05 18.11 -2.82
C LEU A 352 -8.51 18.96 -1.63
N PRO A 353 -8.31 18.52 -0.37
CA PRO A 353 -8.37 19.41 0.79
C PRO A 353 -7.36 20.55 0.62
N PRO A 354 -7.62 21.74 1.23
CA PRO A 354 -6.70 22.86 1.16
C PRO A 354 -5.37 22.52 1.85
N PRO A 355 -4.24 23.12 1.41
CA PRO A 355 -2.97 22.93 2.11
C PRO A 355 -3.05 23.51 3.52
N LYS A 356 -2.67 22.72 4.55
CA LYS A 356 -2.28 23.29 5.85
C LYS A 356 -1.13 24.28 5.58
N ASN A 357 -1.26 25.52 6.03
CA ASN A 357 -0.36 26.62 5.64
C ASN A 357 1.06 26.39 6.16
N THR A 358 2.02 26.10 5.28
CA THR A 358 3.45 26.13 5.61
C THR A 358 3.94 27.58 5.65
N THR A 359 3.75 28.27 6.78
CA THR A 359 4.28 29.62 7.04
C THR A 359 4.48 29.79 8.54
N THR A 360 5.54 30.52 8.95
CA THR A 360 6.09 30.63 10.32
C THR A 360 6.70 29.31 10.82
N TRP A 361 8.03 29.18 10.98
CA TRP A 361 9.14 30.11 10.68
C TRP A 361 10.26 29.41 9.92
#